data_AF-A0A6G8CBM8-F1
#
_entry.id   AF-A0A6G8CBM8-F1
#
_cell.length_a   1.000
_cell.length_b   1.000
_cell.length_c   1.000
_cell.angle_alpha   90.00
_cell.angle_beta   90.00
_cell.angle_gamma   90.00
#
_symmetry.space_group_name_H-M   'P 1'
#
loop_
_entity.id
_entity.type
_entity.pdbx_description
1 polymer ?
#
loop_
_entity_poly.entity_id
_entity_poly.type
_entity_poly.pdbx_seq_one_letter_code
_entity_poly.pdbx_strand_id
1 'polypeptide(L)'
;MPAPSFDPSQLTRDHVLRALRHIDRQGLNLPPSTVYDLVYRGRRYPPRPVAQLAYRLATGQTDAKWPLPAGGPTNGLLEHLDFTVATKRPSLANSPLDGDVAAQQAMQDLYTGRPSDSPPTHPEKSAKPSQASAVQEPTSSYNLPPAEPYDRATALQELFVSEQKLEDTLSALRRRRNLILYGPPGTGKTFLARRLAWLELGSTDMTRVELVQFHPSYSYEDFVQGFRPDDQGIFRLTLGVLLEFCHRATQDPDKPYFLLIDEINRGNLGRIFGELLLLLEADKRGPAHAVRLPYSPPHAPRFFVPDNLYVIGTMNTADRSLAPLDYALRRRFAFVKMQPEFGEPLQGFLAQKGLPAAVITRLVARLTELNQAISDDPDLGEDYQIGHSYFCQPPLDSAAADSWLTLILEQEIAPLLDEYWLDQPTKAAAHRKRLLR
;
A
#
# COMPACT_ATOMS: atom_id res chain seq x y z
N MET A 1 -10.29 -30.93 -45.96
CA MET A 1 -11.49 -30.42 -45.27
C MET A 1 -11.17 -29.04 -44.73
N PRO A 2 -12.00 -28.01 -44.96
CA PRO A 2 -11.79 -26.70 -44.33
C PRO A 2 -11.88 -26.87 -42.79
N ALA A 3 -11.02 -26.19 -42.05
CA ALA A 3 -11.09 -26.16 -40.59
C ALA A 3 -12.47 -25.64 -40.16
N PRO A 4 -13.11 -26.22 -39.12
CA PRO A 4 -14.39 -25.73 -38.65
C PRO A 4 -14.26 -24.24 -38.31
N SER A 5 -15.15 -23.42 -38.86
CA SER A 5 -15.23 -21.99 -38.55
C SER A 5 -15.46 -21.83 -37.05
N PHE A 6 -14.56 -21.14 -36.36
CA PHE A 6 -14.74 -20.81 -34.96
C PHE A 6 -16.03 -20.00 -34.78
N ASP A 7 -16.96 -20.52 -33.99
CA ASP A 7 -18.17 -19.82 -33.60
C ASP A 7 -17.91 -19.08 -32.26
N PRO A 8 -17.87 -17.73 -32.26
CA PRO A 8 -17.63 -16.95 -31.05
C PRO A 8 -18.66 -17.19 -29.94
N SER A 9 -19.86 -17.70 -30.26
CA SER A 9 -20.91 -18.00 -29.28
C SER A 9 -20.58 -19.16 -28.33
N GLN A 10 -19.55 -19.95 -28.64
CA GLN A 10 -19.12 -21.08 -27.82
C GLN A 10 -18.36 -20.68 -26.56
N LEU A 11 -17.83 -19.45 -26.49
CA LEU A 11 -17.12 -18.96 -25.31
C LEU A 11 -18.00 -18.00 -24.51
N THR A 12 -18.25 -18.32 -23.25
CA THR A 12 -19.00 -17.45 -22.32
C THR A 12 -18.07 -16.88 -21.26
N ARG A 13 -18.53 -15.82 -20.60
CA ARG A 13 -17.82 -15.21 -19.46
C ARG A 13 -17.53 -16.23 -18.35
N ASP A 14 -18.47 -17.12 -18.04
CA ASP A 14 -18.27 -18.17 -17.02
C ASP A 14 -17.12 -19.11 -17.39
N HIS A 15 -16.98 -19.50 -18.66
CA HIS A 15 -15.87 -20.34 -19.12
C HIS A 15 -14.51 -19.68 -18.87
N VAL A 16 -14.41 -18.36 -19.10
CA VAL A 16 -13.19 -17.59 -18.83
C VAL A 16 -12.93 -17.49 -17.32
N LEU A 17 -13.96 -17.25 -16.50
CA LEU A 17 -13.83 -17.23 -15.04
C LEU A 17 -13.40 -18.58 -14.45
N ARG A 18 -13.91 -19.69 -15.00
CA ARG A 18 -13.49 -21.05 -14.61
C ARG A 18 -12.04 -21.32 -15.00
N ALA A 19 -11.61 -20.85 -16.18
CA ALA A 19 -10.21 -20.95 -16.60
C ALA A 19 -9.27 -20.19 -15.66
N LEU A 20 -9.61 -18.95 -15.29
CA LEU A 20 -8.83 -18.13 -14.36
C LEU A 20 -8.71 -18.80 -12.98
N ARG A 21 -9.83 -19.30 -12.42
CA ARG A 21 -9.83 -20.06 -11.16
C ARG A 21 -8.96 -21.32 -11.23
N HIS A 22 -8.96 -22.01 -12.37
CA HIS A 22 -8.16 -23.20 -12.58
C HIS A 22 -6.66 -22.88 -12.60
N ILE A 23 -6.26 -21.80 -13.28
CA ILE A 23 -4.89 -21.30 -13.30
C ILE A 23 -4.42 -20.93 -11.89
N ASP A 24 -5.25 -20.21 -11.14
CA ASP A 24 -4.92 -19.79 -9.78
C ASP A 24 -4.79 -20.97 -8.80
N ARG A 25 -5.65 -22.00 -8.91
CA ARG A 25 -5.62 -23.18 -8.02
C ARG A 25 -4.48 -24.14 -8.29
N GLN A 26 -4.13 -24.34 -9.57
CA GLN A 26 -3.10 -25.31 -9.95
C GLN A 26 -1.70 -24.70 -10.04
N GLY A 27 -1.55 -23.38 -9.91
CA GLY A 27 -0.26 -22.71 -10.07
C GLY A 27 0.34 -22.93 -11.45
N LEU A 28 -0.50 -23.05 -12.49
CA LEU A 28 -0.05 -23.34 -13.85
C LEU A 28 0.90 -22.24 -14.32
N ASN A 29 2.15 -22.62 -14.58
CA ASN A 29 3.16 -21.71 -15.10
C ASN A 29 2.87 -21.44 -16.58
N LEU A 30 2.13 -20.36 -16.85
CA LEU A 30 1.77 -19.95 -18.20
C LEU A 30 2.91 -19.15 -18.84
N PRO A 31 3.12 -19.28 -20.16
CA PRO A 31 4.10 -18.46 -20.86
C PRO A 31 3.75 -16.97 -20.71
N PRO A 32 4.73 -16.10 -20.44
CA PRO A 32 4.48 -14.69 -20.24
C PRO A 32 3.90 -14.05 -21.51
N SER A 33 2.96 -13.13 -21.32
CA SER A 33 2.46 -12.23 -22.36
C SER A 33 3.56 -11.26 -22.81
N THR A 34 3.59 -10.92 -24.09
CA THR A 34 4.58 -9.97 -24.65
C THR A 34 4.04 -8.54 -24.73
N VAL A 35 2.79 -8.36 -25.18
CA VAL A 35 2.21 -7.05 -25.49
C VAL A 35 0.99 -6.70 -24.63
N TYR A 36 0.10 -7.67 -24.38
CA TYR A 36 -1.18 -7.46 -23.71
C TYR A 36 -1.34 -8.39 -22.50
N ASP A 37 -1.95 -7.88 -21.44
CA ASP A 37 -2.34 -8.61 -20.25
C ASP A 37 -3.86 -8.59 -20.10
N LEU A 38 -4.46 -9.75 -19.87
CA LEU A 38 -5.81 -9.86 -19.35
C LEU A 38 -5.75 -9.53 -17.86
N VAL A 39 -6.46 -8.49 -17.43
CA VAL A 39 -6.49 -8.03 -16.05
C VAL A 39 -7.78 -8.51 -15.39
N TYR A 40 -7.65 -9.30 -14.32
CA TYR A 40 -8.78 -9.77 -13.54
C TYR A 40 -8.41 -9.80 -12.04
N ARG A 41 -9.23 -9.17 -11.20
CA ARG A 41 -9.00 -9.02 -9.74
C ARG A 41 -7.58 -8.57 -9.37
N GLY A 42 -7.05 -7.58 -10.10
CA GLY A 42 -5.70 -7.02 -9.89
C GLY A 42 -4.54 -7.92 -10.34
N ARG A 43 -4.81 -9.14 -10.82
CA ARG A 43 -3.81 -10.05 -11.40
C ARG A 43 -3.77 -9.91 -12.92
N ARG A 44 -2.59 -10.17 -13.49
CA ARG A 44 -2.32 -10.10 -14.93
C ARG A 44 -2.10 -11.51 -15.46
N TYR A 45 -2.85 -11.87 -16.49
CA TYR A 45 -2.79 -13.18 -17.14
C TYR A 45 -2.48 -13.01 -18.63
N PRO A 46 -1.79 -13.96 -19.26
CA PRO A 46 -1.60 -13.94 -20.69
C PRO A 46 -2.93 -14.26 -21.41
N PRO A 47 -3.46 -13.35 -22.26
CA PRO A 47 -4.81 -13.49 -22.82
C PRO A 47 -5.05 -14.79 -23.60
N ARG A 48 -4.11 -15.19 -24.46
CA ARG A 48 -4.25 -16.38 -25.32
C ARG A 48 -4.25 -17.70 -24.55
N PRO A 49 -3.32 -17.94 -23.60
CA PRO A 49 -3.39 -19.12 -22.75
C PRO A 49 -4.70 -19.21 -21.94
N VAL A 50 -5.22 -18.08 -21.44
CA VAL A 50 -6.50 -18.06 -20.73
C VAL A 50 -7.65 -18.43 -21.67
N ALA A 51 -7.72 -17.81 -22.86
CA ALA A 51 -8.73 -18.11 -23.86
C ALA A 51 -8.68 -19.58 -24.32
N GLN A 52 -7.47 -20.14 -24.48
CA GLN A 52 -7.28 -21.54 -24.82
C GLN A 52 -7.83 -22.48 -23.75
N LEU A 53 -7.56 -22.20 -22.47
CA LEU A 53 -8.08 -23.00 -21.38
C LEU A 53 -9.60 -22.88 -21.27
N ALA A 54 -10.13 -21.66 -21.41
CA ALA A 54 -11.57 -21.41 -21.43
C ALA A 54 -12.26 -22.16 -22.58
N TYR A 55 -11.63 -22.22 -23.75
CA TYR A 55 -12.13 -22.97 -24.91
C TYR A 55 -12.14 -24.48 -24.69
N ARG A 56 -11.11 -25.03 -24.04
CA ARG A 56 -11.08 -26.45 -23.65
C ARG A 56 -12.20 -26.78 -22.66
N LEU A 57 -12.45 -25.89 -21.71
CA LEU A 57 -13.55 -26.03 -20.75
C LEU A 57 -14.92 -25.93 -21.43
N ALA A 58 -15.06 -25.04 -22.42
CA ALA A 58 -16.30 -24.85 -23.17
C ALA A 58 -16.64 -26.04 -24.09
N THR A 59 -15.64 -26.62 -24.73
CA THR A 59 -15.81 -27.72 -25.71
C THR A 59 -15.75 -29.11 -25.07
N GLY A 60 -15.29 -29.20 -23.82
CA GLY A 60 -15.03 -30.48 -23.14
C GLY A 60 -13.83 -31.25 -23.71
N GLN A 61 -13.06 -30.65 -24.62
CA GLN A 61 -11.91 -31.27 -25.26
C GLN A 61 -10.60 -30.75 -24.65
N THR A 62 -9.88 -31.61 -23.91
CA THR A 62 -8.65 -31.25 -23.20
C THR A 62 -7.52 -30.79 -24.13
N ASP A 63 -7.47 -31.30 -25.36
CA ASP A 63 -6.42 -31.01 -26.34
C ASP A 63 -6.79 -29.96 -27.38
N ALA A 64 -7.97 -29.34 -27.25
CA ALA A 64 -8.41 -28.29 -28.17
C ALA A 64 -7.38 -27.14 -28.21
N LYS A 65 -7.07 -26.71 -29.43
CA LYS A 65 -6.22 -25.54 -29.71
C LYS A 65 -7.10 -24.31 -29.89
N TRP A 66 -6.64 -23.19 -29.32
CA TRP A 66 -7.31 -21.91 -29.51
C TRP A 66 -7.30 -21.52 -30.99
N PRO A 67 -8.47 -21.25 -31.61
CA PRO A 67 -8.57 -21.08 -33.06
C PRO A 67 -8.28 -19.64 -33.54
N LEU A 68 -8.27 -18.65 -32.63
CA LEU A 68 -7.95 -17.26 -32.99
C LEU A 68 -6.45 -16.97 -32.84
N PRO A 69 -5.88 -16.09 -33.68
CA PRO A 69 -4.51 -15.61 -33.51
C PRO A 69 -4.37 -14.74 -32.25
N ALA A 70 -3.14 -14.65 -31.72
CA ALA A 70 -2.83 -13.79 -30.58
C ALA A 70 -2.99 -12.29 -30.91
N GLY A 71 -3.19 -11.46 -29.89
CA GLY A 71 -3.37 -10.01 -30.05
C GLY A 71 -4.84 -9.65 -30.31
N GLY A 72 -5.08 -8.66 -31.18
CA GLY A 72 -6.40 -8.05 -31.41
C GLY A 72 -7.58 -9.03 -31.47
N PRO A 73 -7.54 -10.13 -32.25
CA PRO A 73 -8.68 -11.05 -32.35
C PRO A 73 -9.00 -11.80 -31.06
N THR A 74 -7.99 -12.23 -30.30
CA THR A 74 -8.21 -12.87 -29.00
C THR A 74 -8.62 -11.85 -27.94
N ASN A 75 -7.99 -10.68 -27.94
CA ASN A 75 -8.26 -9.62 -26.97
C ASN A 75 -9.67 -9.08 -27.13
N GLY A 76 -10.07 -8.78 -28.37
CA GLY A 76 -11.41 -8.28 -28.68
C GLY A 76 -12.49 -9.24 -28.20
N LEU A 77 -12.32 -10.55 -28.36
CA LEU A 77 -13.29 -11.53 -27.86
C LEU A 77 -13.38 -11.52 -26.33
N LEU A 78 -12.25 -11.41 -25.62
CA LEU A 78 -12.24 -11.29 -24.16
C LEU A 78 -12.88 -9.98 -23.68
N GLU A 79 -12.65 -8.89 -24.40
CA GLU A 79 -13.28 -7.58 -24.15
C GLU A 79 -14.80 -7.63 -24.35
N HIS A 80 -15.28 -8.33 -25.38
CA HIS A 80 -16.72 -8.57 -25.60
C HIS A 80 -17.37 -9.43 -24.50
N LEU A 81 -16.57 -10.12 -23.68
CA LEU A 81 -17.01 -10.89 -22.52
C LEU A 81 -16.82 -10.13 -21.20
N ASP A 82 -16.70 -8.80 -21.26
CA ASP A 82 -16.51 -7.89 -20.12
C ASP A 82 -15.22 -8.15 -19.33
N PHE A 83 -14.12 -8.48 -20.01
CA PHE A 83 -12.80 -8.51 -19.41
C PHE A 83 -11.92 -7.35 -19.88
N THR A 84 -11.10 -6.81 -18.98
CA THR A 84 -10.14 -5.76 -19.31
C THR A 84 -8.86 -6.36 -19.88
N VAL A 85 -8.47 -5.96 -21.09
CA VAL A 85 -7.16 -6.27 -21.66
C VAL A 85 -6.32 -5.00 -21.71
N ALA A 86 -5.23 -4.97 -20.95
CA ALA A 86 -4.33 -3.82 -20.84
C ALA A 86 -3.03 -4.04 -21.63
N THR A 87 -2.50 -3.00 -22.26
CA THR A 87 -1.16 -3.07 -22.87
C THR A 87 -0.07 -2.98 -21.80
N LYS A 88 1.04 -3.71 -21.98
CA LYS A 88 2.22 -3.61 -21.09
C LYS A 88 2.99 -2.30 -21.22
N ARG A 89 2.79 -1.58 -22.33
CA ARG A 89 3.33 -0.24 -22.57
C ARG A 89 2.16 0.71 -22.84
N PRO A 90 2.09 1.90 -22.21
CA PRO A 90 1.05 2.86 -22.53
C PRO A 90 1.31 3.37 -23.96
N SER A 91 0.50 2.94 -24.92
CA SER A 91 0.34 3.67 -26.18
C SER A 91 -0.60 4.83 -25.88
N LEU A 92 -0.08 6.06 -25.95
CA LEU A 92 -0.90 7.27 -26.00
C LEU A 92 -1.93 7.10 -27.12
N ALA A 93 -3.21 7.23 -26.79
CA ALA A 93 -4.29 7.09 -27.74
C ALA A 93 -4.29 8.27 -28.73
N ASN A 94 -3.92 7.98 -29.97
CA ASN A 94 -4.56 8.42 -31.22
C ASN A 94 -3.80 7.78 -32.38
N SER A 95 -4.43 6.81 -33.06
CA SER A 95 -3.95 6.28 -34.34
C SER A 95 -4.76 6.94 -35.46
N PRO A 96 -4.11 7.38 -36.54
CA PRO A 96 -4.05 6.50 -37.71
C PRO A 96 -2.63 6.34 -38.28
N LEU A 97 -2.48 5.24 -39.01
CA LEU A 97 -1.31 4.81 -39.76
C LEU A 97 -0.79 5.87 -40.75
N ASP A 98 0.51 5.73 -41.05
CA ASP A 98 1.34 6.43 -42.05
C ASP A 98 1.80 7.86 -41.71
N GLY A 99 3.01 7.98 -41.14
CA GLY A 99 3.67 9.27 -40.99
C GLY A 99 5.07 9.27 -40.37
N ASP A 100 5.81 8.16 -40.40
CA ASP A 100 7.00 7.96 -39.55
C ASP A 100 8.34 8.45 -40.13
N VAL A 101 8.34 9.27 -41.19
CA VAL A 101 9.60 9.80 -41.77
C VAL A 101 9.83 11.28 -41.45
N ALA A 102 8.76 12.09 -41.37
CA ALA A 102 8.88 13.53 -41.15
C ALA A 102 9.22 13.90 -39.69
N ALA A 103 8.70 13.14 -38.72
CA ALA A 103 8.95 13.39 -37.30
C ALA A 103 10.37 13.00 -36.86
N GLN A 104 10.97 11.99 -37.50
CA GLN A 104 12.36 11.60 -37.26
C GLN A 104 13.37 12.60 -37.83
N GLN A 105 13.07 13.22 -38.99
CA GLN A 105 13.92 14.28 -39.56
C GLN A 105 13.87 15.57 -38.73
N ALA A 106 12.70 15.96 -38.21
CA ALA A 106 12.56 17.15 -37.36
C ALA A 106 13.29 17.02 -36.00
N MET A 107 13.38 15.81 -35.44
CA MET A 107 14.13 15.55 -34.20
C MET A 107 15.65 15.53 -34.40
N GLN A 108 16.12 15.17 -35.60
CA GLN A 108 17.54 15.12 -35.94
C GLN A 108 18.11 16.51 -36.25
N ASP A 109 17.33 17.39 -36.90
CA ASP A 109 17.70 18.80 -37.13
C ASP A 109 17.82 19.62 -35.82
N LEU A 110 17.17 19.19 -34.72
CA LEU A 110 17.26 19.79 -33.39
C LEU A 110 18.54 19.38 -32.61
N TYR A 111 19.16 18.26 -32.96
CA TYR A 111 20.36 17.73 -32.28
C TYR A 111 21.67 18.07 -33.00
N THR A 112 21.63 18.29 -34.32
CA THR A 112 22.79 18.70 -35.12
C THR A 112 22.53 20.10 -35.67
N GLY A 113 22.76 21.14 -34.85
CA GLY A 113 22.49 22.52 -35.24
C GLY A 113 23.08 22.88 -36.63
N ARG A 114 22.28 23.52 -37.48
CA ARG A 114 22.76 24.06 -38.76
C ARG A 114 23.53 25.37 -38.54
N PRO A 115 24.60 25.63 -39.30
CA PRO A 115 25.29 26.91 -39.27
C PRO A 115 24.43 27.94 -40.01
N SER A 116 24.07 29.04 -39.35
CA SER A 116 23.55 30.22 -40.05
C SER A 116 24.33 31.46 -39.64
N ASP A 117 25.08 31.98 -40.61
CA ASP A 117 25.60 33.34 -40.65
C ASP A 117 24.45 34.34 -40.52
N SER A 118 24.44 35.15 -39.44
CA SER A 118 24.01 36.57 -39.35
C SER A 118 23.60 36.94 -37.91
N PRO A 119 23.92 38.16 -37.43
CA PRO A 119 23.76 38.52 -36.02
C PRO A 119 22.31 38.91 -35.68
N PRO A 120 21.82 38.66 -34.45
CA PRO A 120 20.47 39.01 -34.07
C PRO A 120 20.35 40.51 -33.71
N THR A 121 19.35 41.15 -34.30
CA THR A 121 18.84 42.47 -33.92
C THR A 121 17.82 42.33 -32.79
N HIS A 122 18.00 43.09 -31.70
CA HIS A 122 17.05 43.19 -30.60
C HIS A 122 15.87 44.10 -30.94
N PRO A 123 14.61 43.70 -30.70
CA PRO A 123 13.53 44.63 -30.46
C PRO A 123 13.30 44.79 -28.95
N GLU A 124 13.46 46.01 -28.47
CA GLU A 124 12.98 46.46 -27.15
C GLU A 124 11.46 46.23 -27.03
N LYS A 125 11.03 45.52 -25.99
CA LYS A 125 9.66 45.62 -25.45
C LYS A 125 9.70 45.70 -23.93
N SER A 126 9.64 46.94 -23.47
CA SER A 126 8.96 47.44 -22.27
C SER A 126 8.53 46.38 -21.24
N ALA A 127 9.32 46.27 -20.17
CA ALA A 127 8.93 45.62 -18.94
C ALA A 127 7.81 46.41 -18.25
N LYS A 128 6.61 45.83 -18.19
CA LYS A 128 5.67 46.13 -17.10
C LYS A 128 6.00 45.18 -15.94
N PRO A 129 6.08 45.65 -14.69
CA PRO A 129 6.31 44.77 -13.57
C PRO A 129 5.04 43.93 -13.35
N SER A 130 5.05 42.68 -13.78
CA SER A 130 4.12 41.69 -13.25
C SER A 130 4.53 41.46 -11.81
N GLN A 131 3.75 41.97 -10.86
CA GLN A 131 3.83 41.56 -9.47
C GLN A 131 3.64 40.04 -9.46
N ALA A 132 4.73 39.30 -9.29
CA ALA A 132 4.67 37.92 -8.84
C ALA A 132 4.04 38.01 -7.45
N SER A 133 2.75 37.73 -7.37
CA SER A 133 2.10 37.41 -6.12
C SER A 133 2.79 36.17 -5.60
N ALA A 134 3.83 36.37 -4.78
CA ALA A 134 4.39 35.32 -3.96
C ALA A 134 3.21 34.80 -3.13
N VAL A 135 2.74 33.60 -3.48
CA VAL A 135 1.84 32.86 -2.64
C VAL A 135 2.68 32.49 -1.42
N GLN A 136 2.73 33.41 -0.44
CA GLN A 136 3.18 33.06 0.89
C GLN A 136 2.09 32.17 1.45
N GLU A 137 2.30 30.86 1.34
CA GLU A 137 1.56 29.93 2.19
C GLU A 137 1.69 30.46 3.63
N PRO A 138 0.57 30.66 4.35
CA PRO A 138 0.65 31.11 5.72
C PRO A 138 1.55 30.13 6.47
N THR A 139 2.62 30.64 7.08
CA THR A 139 3.49 29.87 7.95
C THR A 139 2.68 29.52 9.18
N SER A 140 1.89 28.47 9.08
CA SER A 140 1.19 27.92 10.23
C SER A 140 2.26 27.42 11.18
N SER A 141 2.45 28.12 12.29
CA SER A 141 3.29 27.66 13.39
C SER A 141 2.56 26.52 14.10
N TYR A 142 2.60 25.33 13.50
CA TYR A 142 2.17 24.11 14.16
C TYR A 142 3.18 23.80 15.26
N ASN A 143 2.86 24.21 16.49
CA ASN A 143 3.64 23.79 17.65
C ASN A 143 3.24 22.36 18.02
N LEU A 144 4.22 21.47 18.13
CA LEU A 144 4.00 20.14 18.67
C LEU A 144 3.52 20.25 20.13
N PRO A 145 2.58 19.38 20.57
CA PRO A 145 2.19 19.33 21.97
C PRO A 145 3.41 19.04 22.86
N PRO A 146 3.42 19.54 24.11
CA PRO A 146 4.50 19.25 25.04
C PRO A 146 4.58 17.74 25.29
N ALA A 147 5.81 17.22 25.44
CA ALA A 147 6.03 15.82 25.77
C ALA A 147 5.56 15.55 27.21
N GLU A 148 4.72 14.53 27.36
CA GLU A 148 4.22 14.05 28.65
C GLU A 148 4.86 12.68 28.97
N PRO A 149 5.09 12.35 30.26
CA PRO A 149 5.56 11.03 30.65
C PRO A 149 4.63 9.93 30.11
N TYR A 150 5.22 8.88 29.55
CA TYR A 150 4.47 7.73 29.04
C TYR A 150 5.11 6.44 29.56
N ASP A 151 4.33 5.67 30.32
CA ASP A 151 4.82 4.47 30.98
C ASP A 151 4.03 3.22 30.57
N ARG A 152 4.50 2.07 31.07
CA ARG A 152 3.90 0.77 30.80
C ARG A 152 2.47 0.67 31.33
N ALA A 153 2.16 1.27 32.47
CA ALA A 153 0.83 1.20 33.07
C ALA A 153 -0.19 1.93 32.18
N THR A 154 0.16 3.13 31.70
CA THR A 154 -0.65 3.86 30.71
C THR A 154 -0.83 3.06 29.43
N ALA A 155 0.26 2.46 28.90
CA ALA A 155 0.17 1.68 27.68
C ALA A 155 -0.76 0.47 27.79
N LEU A 156 -0.70 -0.29 28.89
CA LEU A 156 -1.57 -1.45 29.09
C LEU A 156 -3.05 -1.08 29.31
N GLN A 157 -3.34 0.15 29.75
CA GLN A 157 -4.72 0.65 29.84
C GLN A 157 -5.27 1.05 28.47
N GLU A 158 -4.42 1.56 27.58
CA GLU A 158 -4.83 2.02 26.24
C GLU A 158 -4.82 0.90 25.19
N LEU A 159 -3.94 -0.09 25.34
CA LEU A 159 -3.70 -1.10 24.32
C LEU A 159 -4.49 -2.37 24.59
N PHE A 160 -5.16 -2.87 23.56
CA PHE A 160 -5.83 -4.16 23.58
C PHE A 160 -4.85 -5.30 23.28
N VAL A 161 -3.73 -5.36 24.00
CA VAL A 161 -2.73 -6.42 23.91
C VAL A 161 -2.35 -6.90 25.30
N SER A 162 -2.02 -8.19 25.43
CA SER A 162 -1.53 -8.73 26.70
C SER A 162 -0.14 -8.16 27.03
N GLU A 163 0.18 -8.12 28.32
CA GLU A 163 1.50 -7.68 28.79
C GLU A 163 2.63 -8.51 28.18
N GLN A 164 2.46 -9.84 28.08
CA GLN A 164 3.43 -10.70 27.44
C GLN A 164 3.65 -10.33 25.97
N LYS A 165 2.56 -10.08 25.21
CA LYS A 165 2.67 -9.71 23.80
C LYS A 165 3.35 -8.35 23.63
N LEU A 166 3.09 -7.40 24.53
CA LEU A 166 3.77 -6.11 24.53
C LEU A 166 5.28 -6.28 24.78
N GLU A 167 5.66 -7.09 25.77
CA GLU A 167 7.06 -7.36 26.09
C GLU A 167 7.79 -8.06 24.94
N ASP A 168 7.18 -9.09 24.34
CA ASP A 168 7.73 -9.81 23.20
C ASP A 168 7.94 -8.86 22.01
N THR A 169 7.00 -7.93 21.80
CA THR A 169 7.06 -6.94 20.73
C THR A 169 8.19 -5.92 20.96
N LEU A 170 8.31 -5.38 22.18
CA LEU A 170 9.40 -4.47 22.54
C LEU A 170 10.76 -5.17 22.45
N SER A 171 10.86 -6.40 22.93
CA SER A 171 12.07 -7.23 22.81
C SER A 171 12.45 -7.47 21.35
N ALA A 172 11.47 -7.75 20.48
CA ALA A 172 11.70 -7.89 19.04
C ALA A 172 12.17 -6.57 18.41
N LEU A 173 11.57 -5.44 18.77
CA LEU A 173 11.94 -4.10 18.31
C LEU A 173 13.37 -3.74 18.72
N ARG A 174 13.73 -3.91 20.00
CA ARG A 174 15.08 -3.66 20.53
C ARG A 174 16.14 -4.50 19.83
N ARG A 175 15.86 -5.80 19.63
CA ARG A 175 16.79 -6.73 19.00
C ARG A 175 16.97 -6.49 17.50
N ARG A 176 15.89 -6.24 16.76
CA ARG A 176 15.94 -6.12 15.29
C ARG A 176 16.09 -4.69 14.81
N ARG A 177 15.80 -3.69 15.65
CA ARG A 177 15.63 -2.27 15.30
C ARG A 177 14.52 -1.98 14.29
N ASN A 178 14.04 -2.99 13.56
CA ASN A 178 12.94 -2.88 12.61
C ASN A 178 11.83 -3.89 12.92
N LEU A 179 10.59 -3.40 12.92
CA LEU A 179 9.39 -4.16 13.23
C LEU A 179 8.33 -3.92 12.15
N ILE A 180 7.59 -4.95 11.77
CA ILE A 180 6.37 -4.84 10.95
C ILE A 180 5.20 -5.36 11.79
N LEU A 181 4.26 -4.47 12.07
CA LEU A 181 2.95 -4.81 12.62
C LEU A 181 2.03 -5.12 11.45
N TYR A 182 1.49 -6.34 11.38
CA TYR A 182 0.67 -6.76 10.25
C TYR A 182 -0.61 -7.45 10.67
N GLY A 183 -1.66 -7.30 9.88
CA GLY A 183 -2.94 -7.94 10.12
C GLY A 183 -4.10 -7.17 9.50
N PRO A 184 -5.34 -7.59 9.79
CA PRO A 184 -6.53 -6.99 9.20
C PRO A 184 -6.64 -5.49 9.49
N PRO A 185 -7.35 -4.72 8.66
CA PRO A 185 -7.61 -3.30 8.91
C PRO A 185 -8.36 -3.12 10.24
N GLY A 186 -8.14 -1.98 10.91
CA GLY A 186 -8.84 -1.65 12.15
C GLY A 186 -8.41 -2.43 13.41
N THR A 187 -7.23 -3.06 13.39
CA THR A 187 -6.65 -3.80 14.54
C THR A 187 -5.68 -2.96 15.39
N GLY A 188 -5.64 -1.63 15.18
CA GLY A 188 -4.83 -0.72 15.99
C GLY A 188 -3.32 -0.73 15.68
N LYS A 189 -2.88 -1.16 14.48
CA LYS A 189 -1.46 -1.24 14.10
C LYS A 189 -0.71 0.09 14.27
N THR A 190 -1.18 1.16 13.63
CA THR A 190 -0.56 2.50 13.73
C THR A 190 -0.65 3.06 15.16
N PHE A 191 -1.73 2.73 15.87
CA PHE A 191 -1.90 3.09 17.27
C PHE A 191 -0.80 2.45 18.13
N LEU A 192 -0.61 1.13 18.03
CA LEU A 192 0.43 0.37 18.74
C LEU A 192 1.83 0.85 18.35
N ALA A 193 2.12 1.06 17.06
CA ALA A 193 3.43 1.52 16.59
C ALA A 193 3.89 2.79 17.32
N ARG A 194 2.99 3.76 17.46
CA ARG A 194 3.26 5.02 18.16
C ARG A 194 3.48 4.81 19.67
N ARG A 195 2.76 3.90 20.31
CA ARG A 195 2.91 3.63 21.75
C ARG A 195 4.18 2.88 22.06
N LEU A 196 4.63 1.99 21.17
CA LEU A 196 5.93 1.35 21.30
C LEU A 196 7.06 2.40 21.27
N ALA A 197 6.97 3.39 20.37
CA ALA A 197 7.93 4.49 20.34
C ALA A 197 7.90 5.32 21.64
N TRP A 198 6.72 5.70 22.12
CA TRP A 198 6.58 6.47 23.36
C TRP A 198 7.07 5.71 24.59
N LEU A 199 6.85 4.39 24.67
CA LEU A 199 7.38 3.55 25.74
C LEU A 199 8.91 3.52 25.78
N GLU A 200 9.55 3.39 24.62
CA GLU A 200 11.02 3.40 24.53
C GLU A 200 11.60 4.80 24.81
N LEU A 201 10.84 5.87 24.51
CA LEU A 201 11.19 7.24 24.85
C LEU A 201 10.89 7.62 26.31
N GLY A 202 10.02 6.85 26.99
CA GLY A 202 9.44 7.21 28.29
C GLY A 202 8.54 8.45 28.24
N SER A 203 8.17 8.92 27.05
CA SER A 203 7.37 10.13 26.86
C SER A 203 6.66 10.18 25.50
N THR A 204 5.66 11.04 25.38
CA THR A 204 4.93 11.32 24.13
C THR A 204 5.67 12.25 23.17
N ASP A 205 7.01 12.32 23.25
CA ASP A 205 7.84 13.24 22.48
C ASP A 205 7.78 12.98 20.97
N MET A 206 7.03 13.82 20.27
CA MET A 206 6.85 13.75 18.82
C MET A 206 8.06 14.25 18.03
N THR A 207 9.01 14.96 18.64
CA THR A 207 10.20 15.45 17.92
C THR A 207 11.12 14.31 17.48
N ARG A 208 11.04 13.16 18.17
CA ARG A 208 11.82 11.93 17.89
C ARG A 208 11.02 10.85 17.19
N VAL A 209 9.80 11.16 16.74
CA VAL A 209 8.92 10.24 16.00
C VAL A 209 8.51 10.87 14.68
N GLU A 210 8.90 10.25 13.57
CA GLU A 210 8.48 10.67 12.23
C GLU A 210 7.47 9.66 11.69
N LEU A 211 6.34 10.12 11.16
CA LEU A 211 5.31 9.26 10.57
C LEU A 211 5.16 9.59 9.09
N VAL A 212 5.44 8.60 8.25
CA VAL A 212 5.19 8.67 6.81
C VAL A 212 4.20 7.59 6.40
N GLN A 213 3.41 7.82 5.37
CA GLN A 213 2.55 6.81 4.77
C GLN A 213 3.03 6.52 3.35
N PHE A 214 3.24 5.25 3.03
CA PHE A 214 3.62 4.86 1.68
C PHE A 214 2.40 4.74 0.77
N HIS A 215 2.60 5.12 -0.49
CA HIS A 215 1.60 5.01 -1.55
C HIS A 215 2.29 4.59 -2.86
N PRO A 216 1.55 4.15 -3.89
CA PRO A 216 2.15 3.60 -5.12
C PRO A 216 3.13 4.53 -5.83
N SER A 217 2.90 5.85 -5.74
CA SER A 217 3.79 6.87 -6.32
C SER A 217 4.94 7.33 -5.41
N TYR A 218 5.06 6.80 -4.19
CA TYR A 218 6.11 7.21 -3.24
C TYR A 218 7.46 6.67 -3.73
N SER A 219 8.45 7.54 -3.85
CA SER A 219 9.69 7.27 -4.60
C SER A 219 10.95 7.31 -3.73
N TYR A 220 12.08 6.92 -4.33
CA TYR A 220 13.39 7.06 -3.68
C TYR A 220 13.73 8.54 -3.46
N GLU A 221 13.37 9.39 -4.42
CA GLU A 221 13.64 10.82 -4.42
C GLU A 221 12.91 11.56 -3.29
N ASP A 222 11.76 11.04 -2.87
CA ASP A 222 10.99 11.59 -1.74
C ASP A 222 11.51 11.12 -0.38
N PHE A 223 11.99 9.88 -0.33
CA PHE A 223 12.33 9.23 0.92
C PHE A 223 13.79 9.36 1.30
N VAL A 224 14.67 9.27 0.30
CA VAL A 224 16.12 9.22 0.49
C VAL A 224 16.74 10.55 0.10
N GLN A 225 16.80 10.86 -1.19
CA GLN A 225 17.19 12.18 -1.71
C GLN A 225 16.92 12.25 -3.21
N GLY A 226 16.64 13.46 -3.71
CA GLY A 226 16.40 13.67 -5.13
C GLY A 226 16.56 15.13 -5.54
N PHE A 227 16.66 15.38 -6.84
CA PHE A 227 16.69 16.75 -7.36
C PHE A 227 15.27 17.33 -7.42
N ARG A 228 15.06 18.48 -6.75
CA ARG A 228 13.80 19.22 -6.77
C ARG A 228 14.06 20.67 -7.21
N PRO A 229 13.17 21.28 -8.01
CA PRO A 229 13.29 22.68 -8.36
C PRO A 229 13.06 23.54 -7.11
N ASP A 230 13.87 24.59 -6.93
CA ASP A 230 13.61 25.65 -5.97
C ASP A 230 12.60 26.67 -6.53
N ASP A 231 12.31 27.73 -5.76
CA ASP A 231 11.37 28.81 -6.15
C ASP A 231 11.77 29.54 -7.45
N GLN A 232 13.01 29.37 -7.90
CA GLN A 232 13.55 29.96 -9.14
C GLN A 232 13.60 28.93 -10.29
N GLY A 233 13.10 27.70 -10.07
CA GLY A 233 13.15 26.60 -11.03
C GLY A 233 14.51 25.93 -11.13
N ILE A 234 15.47 26.25 -10.25
CA ILE A 234 16.80 25.65 -10.24
C ILE A 234 16.74 24.33 -9.48
N PHE A 235 17.14 23.24 -10.13
CA PHE A 235 17.19 21.93 -9.50
C PHE A 235 18.30 21.85 -8.45
N ARG A 236 17.90 21.62 -7.20
CA ARG A 236 18.80 21.36 -6.07
C ARG A 236 18.60 19.96 -5.54
N LEU A 237 19.69 19.36 -5.07
CA LEU A 237 19.60 18.09 -4.36
C LEU A 237 18.97 18.36 -2.98
N THR A 238 17.83 17.74 -2.74
CA THR A 238 17.08 17.85 -1.49
C THR A 238 17.09 16.50 -0.78
N LEU A 239 17.27 16.52 0.54
CA LEU A 239 17.21 15.32 1.36
C LEU A 239 15.75 14.86 1.47
N GLY A 240 15.55 13.55 1.45
CA GLY A 240 14.27 12.94 1.77
C GLY A 240 14.12 12.68 3.26
N VAL A 241 12.91 12.28 3.65
CA VAL A 241 12.51 12.13 5.05
C VAL A 241 13.46 11.22 5.84
N LEU A 242 13.90 10.09 5.27
CA LEU A 242 14.80 9.16 5.95
C LEU A 242 16.15 9.79 6.25
N LEU A 243 16.74 10.52 5.29
CA LEU A 243 18.06 11.13 5.46
C LEU A 243 18.03 12.27 6.46
N GLU A 244 17.03 13.14 6.37
CA GLU A 244 16.83 14.21 7.34
C GLU A 244 16.67 13.63 8.76
N PHE A 245 15.85 12.60 8.90
CA PHE A 245 15.61 11.97 10.20
C PHE A 245 16.87 11.25 10.74
N CYS A 246 17.63 10.55 9.88
CA CYS A 246 18.92 9.95 10.26
C CYS A 246 19.95 11.02 10.68
N HIS A 247 19.95 12.19 10.03
CA HIS A 247 20.86 13.28 10.39
C HIS A 247 20.58 13.78 11.81
N ARG A 248 19.30 14.01 12.15
CA ARG A 248 18.90 14.39 13.51
C ARG A 248 19.27 13.32 14.53
N ALA A 249 18.98 12.05 14.23
CA ALA A 249 19.32 10.93 15.11
C ALA A 249 20.84 10.81 15.34
N THR A 250 21.67 11.11 14.34
CA THR A 250 23.14 11.10 14.47
C THR A 250 23.66 12.22 15.38
N GLN A 251 22.94 13.34 15.48
CA GLN A 251 23.29 14.46 16.36
C GLN A 251 22.89 14.24 17.83
N ASP A 252 22.04 13.24 18.11
CA ASP A 252 21.54 12.89 19.44
C ASP A 252 21.65 11.37 19.68
N PRO A 253 22.88 10.80 19.69
CA PRO A 253 23.11 9.36 19.64
C PRO A 253 22.61 8.59 20.87
N ASP A 254 22.47 9.26 22.01
CA ASP A 254 22.06 8.64 23.28
C ASP A 254 20.55 8.42 23.38
N LYS A 255 19.76 9.01 22.47
CA LYS A 255 18.30 8.92 22.49
C LYS A 255 17.77 8.17 21.28
N PRO A 256 16.72 7.33 21.44
CA PRO A 256 16.16 6.60 20.32
C PRO A 256 15.30 7.51 19.44
N TYR A 257 15.28 7.22 18.14
CA TYR A 257 14.48 7.89 17.11
C TYR A 257 13.62 6.87 16.38
N PHE A 258 12.34 7.16 16.14
CA PHE A 258 11.38 6.21 15.56
C PHE A 258 10.83 6.72 14.23
N LEU A 259 11.10 5.98 13.16
CA LEU A 259 10.47 6.17 11.86
C LEU A 259 9.31 5.19 11.72
N LEU A 260 8.09 5.72 11.77
CA LEU A 260 6.87 4.97 11.57
C LEU A 260 6.48 5.05 10.09
N ILE A 261 6.31 3.90 9.44
CA ILE A 261 5.93 3.80 8.04
C ILE A 261 4.56 3.13 7.95
N ASP A 262 3.52 3.92 7.77
CA ASP A 262 2.17 3.43 7.58
C ASP A 262 2.00 2.86 6.16
N GLU A 263 1.21 1.81 6.03
CA GLU A 263 0.93 1.14 4.76
C GLU A 263 2.20 0.73 3.98
N ILE A 264 3.19 0.15 4.68
CA ILE A 264 4.54 -0.09 4.16
C ILE A 264 4.55 -0.92 2.86
N ASN A 265 3.55 -1.78 2.66
CA ASN A 265 3.41 -2.61 1.47
C ASN A 265 2.77 -1.89 0.26
N ARG A 266 2.27 -0.66 0.41
CA ARG A 266 1.74 0.15 -0.71
C ARG A 266 2.83 0.77 -1.58
N GLY A 267 4.05 0.87 -1.06
CA GLY A 267 5.22 1.30 -1.81
C GLY A 267 6.04 0.13 -2.36
N ASN A 268 6.79 0.38 -3.44
CA ASN A 268 7.83 -0.57 -3.85
C ASN A 268 9.06 -0.38 -2.95
N LEU A 269 9.10 -1.13 -1.85
CA LEU A 269 10.12 -0.98 -0.82
C LEU A 269 11.56 -1.11 -1.32
N GLY A 270 11.81 -2.02 -2.26
CA GLY A 270 13.14 -2.17 -2.86
C GLY A 270 13.58 -0.92 -3.63
N ARG A 271 12.64 -0.25 -4.33
CA ARG A 271 12.91 1.01 -5.02
C ARG A 271 13.02 2.19 -4.06
N ILE A 272 12.11 2.28 -3.09
CA ILE A 272 12.05 3.39 -2.15
C ILE A 272 13.29 3.44 -1.26
N PHE A 273 13.70 2.30 -0.68
CA PHE A 273 14.89 2.26 0.18
C PHE A 273 16.21 2.17 -0.60
N GLY A 274 16.19 1.65 -1.83
CA GLY A 274 17.39 1.46 -2.64
C GLY A 274 18.49 0.69 -1.88
N GLU A 275 19.68 1.27 -1.85
CA GLU A 275 20.86 0.75 -1.15
C GLU A 275 20.72 0.77 0.37
N LEU A 276 19.90 1.67 0.93
CA LEU A 276 19.72 1.82 2.38
C LEU A 276 18.97 0.65 3.00
N LEU A 277 18.30 -0.14 2.17
CA LEU A 277 17.66 -1.36 2.60
C LEU A 277 18.65 -2.30 3.31
N LEU A 278 19.91 -2.35 2.87
CA LEU A 278 20.95 -3.14 3.54
C LEU A 278 21.24 -2.63 4.95
N LEU A 279 21.28 -1.30 5.11
CA LEU A 279 21.67 -0.62 6.34
C LEU A 279 20.58 -0.63 7.42
N LEU A 280 19.38 -1.10 7.10
CA LEU A 280 18.35 -1.32 8.11
C LEU A 280 18.71 -2.45 9.07
N GLU A 281 19.49 -3.45 8.63
CA GLU A 281 19.91 -4.58 9.48
C GLU A 281 20.67 -4.06 10.72
N ALA A 282 20.31 -4.56 11.90
CA ALA A 282 20.83 -4.04 13.17
C ALA A 282 22.36 -4.10 13.30
N ASP A 283 23.00 -5.07 12.65
CA ASP A 283 24.45 -5.30 12.62
C ASP A 283 25.17 -4.57 11.47
N LYS A 284 24.46 -3.76 10.68
CA LYS A 284 24.99 -3.03 9.51
C LYS A 284 24.76 -1.53 9.60
N ARG A 285 24.62 -1.03 10.82
CA ARG A 285 24.42 0.37 11.15
C ARG A 285 25.72 1.01 11.61
N GLY A 286 25.73 2.34 11.60
CA GLY A 286 26.88 3.12 12.02
C GLY A 286 27.95 3.32 10.93
N PRO A 287 28.99 4.10 11.22
CA PRO A 287 29.96 4.59 10.23
C PRO A 287 30.74 3.49 9.50
N ALA A 288 30.96 2.33 10.12
CA ALA A 288 31.69 1.21 9.55
C ALA A 288 31.01 0.62 8.30
N HIS A 289 29.69 0.79 8.18
CA HIS A 289 28.89 0.27 7.06
C HIS A 289 28.48 1.37 6.07
N ALA A 290 29.04 2.57 6.18
CA ALA A 290 28.62 3.71 5.38
C ALA A 290 28.78 3.48 3.87
N VAL A 291 27.73 3.81 3.12
CA VAL A 291 27.63 3.64 1.66
C VAL A 291 27.66 5.00 0.95
N ARG A 292 28.01 4.98 -0.34
CA ARG A 292 27.90 6.16 -1.19
C ARG A 292 26.52 6.16 -1.84
N LEU A 293 25.76 7.24 -1.67
CA LEU A 293 24.45 7.38 -2.31
C LEU A 293 24.59 7.78 -3.79
N PRO A 294 23.67 7.38 -4.68
CA PRO A 294 23.73 7.64 -6.12
C PRO A 294 23.84 9.12 -6.50
N TYR A 295 23.06 9.99 -5.84
CA TYR A 295 23.06 11.43 -6.11
C TYR A 295 24.17 12.20 -5.39
N SER A 296 24.97 11.53 -4.53
CA SER A 296 26.01 12.20 -3.77
C SER A 296 27.24 12.50 -4.63
N PRO A 297 27.76 13.75 -4.60
CA PRO A 297 29.00 14.11 -5.26
C PRO A 297 30.17 13.20 -4.85
N PRO A 298 31.22 13.03 -5.68
CA PRO A 298 32.36 12.16 -5.37
C PRO A 298 33.05 12.44 -4.03
N HIS A 299 33.01 13.70 -3.57
CA HIS A 299 33.63 14.15 -2.33
C HIS A 299 32.65 14.24 -1.15
N ALA A 300 31.36 13.96 -1.35
CA ALA A 300 30.40 13.96 -0.25
C ALA A 300 30.71 12.81 0.74
N PRO A 301 30.45 13.03 2.04
CA PRO A 301 30.61 11.98 3.03
C PRO A 301 29.67 10.80 2.70
N ARG A 302 30.13 9.61 3.06
CA ARG A 302 29.29 8.40 2.96
C ARG A 302 28.16 8.48 3.98
N PHE A 303 27.02 7.89 3.64
CA PHE A 303 25.84 7.83 4.49
C PHE A 303 25.76 6.50 5.23
N PHE A 304 25.33 6.53 6.48
CA PHE A 304 24.99 5.35 7.26
C PHE A 304 23.67 5.56 8.03
N VAL A 305 22.99 4.47 8.36
CA VAL A 305 21.84 4.50 9.26
C VAL A 305 22.35 4.43 10.70
N PRO A 306 21.97 5.33 11.61
CA PRO A 306 22.48 5.35 12.97
C PRO A 306 21.84 4.24 13.85
N ASP A 307 22.55 3.82 14.89
CA ASP A 307 22.16 2.70 15.75
C ASP A 307 20.92 2.98 16.61
N ASN A 308 20.68 4.26 16.91
CA ASN A 308 19.54 4.75 17.68
C ASN A 308 18.27 4.94 16.85
N LEU A 309 18.29 4.70 15.53
CA LEU A 309 17.09 4.69 14.71
C LEU A 309 16.29 3.39 14.92
N TYR A 310 14.97 3.47 14.93
CA TYR A 310 14.07 2.34 14.91
C TYR A 310 13.06 2.54 13.80
N VAL A 311 12.73 1.48 13.07
CA VAL A 311 11.75 1.53 11.97
C VAL A 311 10.56 0.63 12.32
N ILE A 312 9.36 1.19 12.37
CA ILE A 312 8.15 0.42 12.61
C ILE A 312 7.22 0.60 11.42
N GLY A 313 7.06 -0.47 10.63
CA GLY A 313 6.10 -0.52 9.53
C GLY A 313 4.75 -1.05 10.00
N THR A 314 3.65 -0.54 9.45
CA THR A 314 2.33 -1.17 9.54
C THR A 314 1.95 -1.74 8.17
N MET A 315 1.27 -2.89 8.17
CA MET A 315 0.94 -3.60 6.95
C MET A 315 -0.49 -4.15 7.03
N ASN A 316 -1.37 -3.70 6.14
CA ASN A 316 -2.67 -4.34 5.96
C ASN A 316 -2.50 -5.63 5.15
N THR A 317 -3.08 -6.72 5.63
CA THR A 317 -2.98 -8.03 4.96
C THR A 317 -4.12 -8.29 3.97
N ALA A 318 -5.27 -7.62 4.12
CA ALA A 318 -6.40 -7.72 3.20
C ALA A 318 -6.11 -7.13 1.79
N ASP A 319 -5.13 -6.23 1.68
CA ASP A 319 -4.82 -5.50 0.45
C ASP A 319 -4.04 -6.40 -0.54
N ARG A 320 -4.78 -7.12 -1.41
CA ARG A 320 -4.22 -8.05 -2.42
C ARG A 320 -3.54 -7.38 -3.62
N SER A 321 -3.71 -6.07 -3.79
CA SER A 321 -3.14 -5.30 -4.91
C SER A 321 -1.68 -4.89 -4.68
N LEU A 322 -1.09 -5.28 -3.55
CA LEU A 322 0.18 -4.77 -3.07
C LEU A 322 1.36 -5.62 -3.53
N ALA A 323 2.51 -4.97 -3.70
CA ALA A 323 3.73 -5.66 -4.09
C ALA A 323 4.11 -6.65 -2.97
N PRO A 324 4.34 -7.94 -3.29
CA PRO A 324 4.74 -8.91 -2.28
C PRO A 324 6.06 -8.47 -1.66
N LEU A 325 6.12 -8.53 -0.33
CA LEU A 325 7.34 -8.20 0.39
C LEU A 325 8.42 -9.23 0.07
N ASP A 326 9.52 -8.79 -0.56
CA ASP A 326 10.63 -9.67 -0.94
C ASP A 326 11.22 -10.38 0.29
N TYR A 327 11.74 -11.58 0.10
CA TYR A 327 12.40 -12.38 1.13
C TYR A 327 13.59 -11.62 1.76
N ALA A 328 14.31 -10.84 0.95
CA ALA A 328 15.38 -9.97 1.43
C ALA A 328 14.85 -8.90 2.40
N LEU A 329 13.66 -8.34 2.16
CA LEU A 329 13.03 -7.40 3.10
C LEU A 329 12.61 -8.12 4.37
N ARG A 330 11.93 -9.27 4.25
CA ARG A 330 11.45 -10.04 5.40
C ARG A 330 12.54 -10.37 6.43
N ARG A 331 13.77 -10.69 6.02
CA ARG A 331 14.84 -10.98 7.00
C ARG A 331 15.30 -9.78 7.84
N ARG A 332 14.92 -8.54 7.47
CA ARG A 332 15.36 -7.29 8.12
C ARG A 332 14.39 -6.81 9.20
N PHE A 333 13.17 -7.32 9.18
CA PHE A 333 12.10 -6.93 10.10
C PHE A 333 11.71 -8.10 11.00
N ALA A 334 11.40 -7.82 12.27
CA ALA A 334 10.55 -8.71 13.05
C ALA A 334 9.09 -8.52 12.60
N PHE A 335 8.32 -9.61 12.53
CA PHE A 335 6.89 -9.55 12.16
C PHE A 335 6.05 -9.86 13.38
N VAL A 336 5.13 -8.96 13.71
CA VAL A 336 4.18 -9.15 14.81
C VAL A 336 2.76 -9.07 14.25
N LYS A 337 2.03 -10.17 14.38
CA LYS A 337 0.66 -10.29 13.90
C LYS A 337 -0.29 -9.58 14.87
N MET A 338 -1.13 -8.73 14.32
CA MET A 338 -2.24 -8.08 14.98
C MET A 338 -3.54 -8.78 14.57
N GLN A 339 -4.40 -9.02 15.54
CA GLN A 339 -5.70 -9.66 15.35
C GLN A 339 -6.77 -8.75 15.92
N PRO A 340 -8.01 -8.84 15.42
CA PRO A 340 -9.14 -8.21 16.09
C PRO A 340 -9.26 -8.68 17.53
N GLU A 341 -9.75 -7.82 18.41
CA GLU A 341 -9.86 -8.07 19.85
C GLU A 341 -11.28 -7.70 20.26
N PHE A 342 -12.08 -8.72 20.57
CA PHE A 342 -13.47 -8.59 21.02
C PHE A 342 -13.70 -9.25 22.39
N GLY A 343 -12.63 -9.73 23.03
CA GLY A 343 -12.62 -10.29 24.38
C GLY A 343 -12.58 -9.21 25.48
N GLU A 344 -12.08 -9.60 26.65
CA GLU A 344 -12.11 -8.76 27.85
C GLU A 344 -11.49 -7.36 27.69
N PRO A 345 -10.37 -7.14 26.97
CA PRO A 345 -9.78 -5.81 26.87
C PRO A 345 -10.73 -4.78 26.24
N LEU A 346 -11.36 -5.11 25.11
CA LEU A 346 -12.33 -4.22 24.46
C LEU A 346 -13.57 -4.06 25.34
N GLN A 347 -14.09 -5.14 25.91
CA GLN A 347 -15.30 -5.10 26.73
C GLN A 347 -15.12 -4.22 27.97
N GLY A 348 -13.98 -4.34 28.66
CA GLY A 348 -13.62 -3.50 29.79
C GLY A 348 -13.51 -2.02 29.41
N PHE A 349 -12.87 -1.71 28.28
CA PHE A 349 -12.79 -0.36 27.75
C PHE A 349 -14.17 0.24 27.47
N LEU A 350 -15.04 -0.48 26.78
CA LEU A 350 -16.39 -0.02 26.46
C LEU A 350 -17.24 0.18 27.72
N ALA A 351 -17.14 -0.73 28.69
CA ALA A 351 -17.83 -0.61 29.97
C ALA A 351 -17.34 0.62 30.76
N GLN A 352 -16.04 0.89 30.77
CA GLN A 352 -15.46 2.08 31.39
C GLN A 352 -15.95 3.37 30.72
N LYS A 353 -16.22 3.33 29.41
CA LYS A 353 -16.82 4.44 28.65
C LYS A 353 -18.33 4.58 28.84
N GLY A 354 -18.96 3.75 29.68
CA GLY A 354 -20.37 3.86 30.05
C GLY A 354 -21.33 3.14 29.12
N LEU A 355 -20.86 2.22 28.27
CA LEU A 355 -21.75 1.45 27.40
C LEU A 355 -22.55 0.41 28.19
N PRO A 356 -23.86 0.25 27.92
CA PRO A 356 -24.66 -0.78 28.55
C PRO A 356 -24.13 -2.18 28.24
N ALA A 357 -24.06 -3.05 29.25
CA ALA A 357 -23.57 -4.43 29.11
C ALA A 357 -24.32 -5.22 28.02
N ALA A 358 -25.63 -4.99 27.85
CA ALA A 358 -26.42 -5.63 26.79
C ALA A 358 -25.93 -5.27 25.38
N VAL A 359 -25.53 -4.00 25.16
CA VAL A 359 -24.99 -3.54 23.88
C VAL A 359 -23.61 -4.14 23.62
N ILE A 360 -22.76 -4.20 24.65
CA ILE A 360 -21.42 -4.81 24.58
C ILE A 360 -21.52 -6.30 24.23
N THR A 361 -22.38 -7.05 24.93
CA THR A 361 -22.59 -8.48 24.64
C THR A 361 -23.10 -8.70 23.22
N ARG A 362 -24.02 -7.86 22.74
CA ARG A 362 -24.56 -7.95 21.38
C ARG A 362 -23.49 -7.64 20.32
N LEU A 363 -22.69 -6.60 20.54
CA LEU A 363 -21.53 -6.27 19.70
C LEU A 363 -20.58 -7.47 19.59
N VAL A 364 -20.10 -7.97 20.73
CA VAL A 364 -19.10 -9.05 20.77
C VAL A 364 -19.63 -10.31 20.11
N ALA A 365 -20.87 -10.72 20.40
CA ALA A 365 -21.48 -11.89 19.81
C ALA A 365 -21.56 -11.78 18.27
N ARG A 366 -22.08 -10.66 17.76
CA ARG A 366 -22.25 -10.44 16.31
C ARG A 366 -20.92 -10.41 15.57
N LEU A 367 -19.93 -9.67 16.10
CA LEU A 367 -18.62 -9.51 15.45
C LEU A 367 -17.77 -10.78 15.55
N THR A 368 -17.87 -11.53 16.65
CA THR A 368 -17.19 -12.83 16.77
C THR A 368 -17.74 -13.83 15.78
N GLU A 369 -19.08 -13.93 15.65
CA GLU A 369 -19.72 -14.81 14.66
C GLU A 369 -19.37 -14.41 13.21
N LEU A 370 -19.40 -13.11 12.91
CA LEU A 370 -19.02 -12.60 11.59
C LEU A 370 -17.55 -12.89 11.26
N ASN A 371 -16.64 -12.63 12.20
CA ASN A 371 -15.20 -12.87 12.00
C ASN A 371 -14.86 -14.36 11.89
N GLN A 372 -15.61 -15.24 12.55
CA GLN A 372 -15.49 -16.68 12.34
C GLN A 372 -15.91 -17.04 10.91
N ALA A 373 -17.04 -16.54 10.43
CA ALA A 373 -17.50 -16.80 9.07
C ALA A 373 -16.55 -16.24 7.98
N ILE A 374 -15.92 -15.10 8.22
CA ILE A 374 -14.90 -14.52 7.32
C ILE A 374 -13.63 -15.38 7.35
N SER A 375 -13.17 -15.79 8.54
CA SER A 375 -11.98 -16.62 8.71
C SER A 375 -12.12 -18.00 8.05
N ASP A 376 -13.30 -18.60 8.14
CA ASP A 376 -13.60 -19.91 7.56
C ASP A 376 -13.84 -19.86 6.04
N ASP A 377 -13.95 -18.66 5.46
CA ASP A 377 -14.16 -18.49 4.03
C ASP A 377 -12.85 -18.75 3.24
N PRO A 378 -12.84 -19.72 2.29
CA PRO A 378 -11.65 -20.04 1.50
C PRO A 378 -11.11 -18.90 0.63
N ASP A 379 -11.95 -17.94 0.25
CA ASP A 379 -11.58 -16.80 -0.60
C ASP A 379 -11.16 -15.57 0.23
N LEU A 380 -11.43 -15.53 1.54
CA LEU A 380 -11.09 -14.41 2.45
C LEU A 380 -9.99 -14.81 3.43
N GLY A 381 -10.32 -15.63 4.44
CA GLY A 381 -9.44 -16.03 5.52
C GLY A 381 -9.29 -14.98 6.64
N GLU A 382 -8.40 -15.28 7.59
CA GLU A 382 -8.17 -14.44 8.80
C GLU A 382 -7.76 -12.99 8.48
N ASP A 383 -7.13 -12.74 7.34
CA ASP A 383 -6.62 -11.43 6.94
C ASP A 383 -7.72 -10.40 6.63
N TYR A 384 -8.96 -10.86 6.45
CA TYR A 384 -10.14 -10.04 6.16
C TYR A 384 -11.03 -9.81 7.39
N GLN A 385 -10.67 -10.32 8.56
CA GLN A 385 -11.50 -10.13 9.75
C GLN A 385 -11.69 -8.63 10.07
N ILE A 386 -12.86 -8.28 10.56
CA ILE A 386 -13.22 -6.92 10.95
C ILE A 386 -12.51 -6.58 12.26
N GLY A 387 -11.73 -5.50 12.25
CA GLY A 387 -11.03 -4.98 13.43
C GLY A 387 -11.94 -4.28 14.45
N HIS A 388 -11.42 -4.02 15.64
CA HIS A 388 -12.16 -3.38 16.74
C HIS A 388 -12.15 -1.84 16.69
N SER A 389 -11.40 -1.21 15.77
CA SER A 389 -11.22 0.25 15.73
C SER A 389 -12.52 1.03 15.58
N TYR A 390 -13.49 0.47 14.85
CA TYR A 390 -14.84 1.04 14.67
C TYR A 390 -15.52 1.35 16.01
N PHE A 391 -15.20 0.59 17.05
CA PHE A 391 -15.86 0.65 18.35
C PHE A 391 -15.05 1.42 19.40
N CYS A 392 -13.86 1.93 19.06
CA CYS A 392 -12.97 2.60 20.01
C CYS A 392 -13.40 4.05 20.36
N GLN A 393 -14.44 4.57 19.70
CA GLN A 393 -15.03 5.88 19.99
C GLN A 393 -16.52 5.73 20.32
N PRO A 394 -16.85 5.14 21.48
CA PRO A 394 -18.23 5.04 21.93
C PRO A 394 -18.85 6.42 22.20
N PRO A 395 -20.19 6.55 22.10
CA PRO A 395 -20.90 7.77 22.46
C PRO A 395 -20.75 8.08 23.95
N LEU A 396 -20.72 9.36 24.29
CA LEU A 396 -20.71 9.82 25.69
C LEU A 396 -22.05 9.55 26.39
N ASP A 397 -23.16 9.60 25.65
CA ASP A 397 -24.49 9.32 26.16
C ASP A 397 -24.85 7.84 25.95
N SER A 398 -25.08 7.14 27.06
CA SER A 398 -25.52 5.74 27.08
C SER A 398 -26.84 5.50 26.33
N ALA A 399 -27.73 6.50 26.25
CA ALA A 399 -28.99 6.39 25.51
C ALA A 399 -28.77 6.29 23.99
N ALA A 400 -27.64 6.77 23.49
CA ALA A 400 -27.27 6.68 22.08
C ALA A 400 -26.58 5.33 21.72
N ALA A 401 -26.28 4.47 22.69
CA ALA A 401 -25.47 3.26 22.46
C ALA A 401 -26.07 2.28 21.44
N ASP A 402 -27.38 2.03 21.48
CA ASP A 402 -28.07 1.16 20.52
C ASP A 402 -28.04 1.72 19.10
N SER A 403 -28.30 3.03 18.97
CA SER A 403 -28.27 3.74 17.69
C SER A 403 -26.85 3.77 17.12
N TRP A 404 -25.86 4.09 17.94
CA TRP A 404 -24.44 4.08 17.57
C TRP A 404 -23.99 2.72 17.04
N LEU A 405 -24.30 1.62 17.75
CA LEU A 405 -23.93 0.29 17.27
C LEU A 405 -24.62 -0.01 15.94
N THR A 406 -25.92 0.29 15.83
CA THR A 406 -26.68 0.06 14.60
C THR A 406 -26.08 0.81 13.42
N LEU A 407 -25.73 2.09 13.60
CA LEU A 407 -25.15 2.92 12.56
C LEU A 407 -23.79 2.38 12.08
N ILE A 408 -22.90 1.98 12.99
CA ILE A 408 -21.61 1.36 12.59
C ILE A 408 -21.86 0.08 11.79
N LEU A 409 -22.76 -0.78 12.26
CA LEU A 409 -23.05 -2.05 11.58
C LEU A 409 -23.67 -1.81 10.19
N GLU A 410 -24.57 -0.84 10.05
CA GLU A 410 -25.29 -0.55 8.79
C GLU A 410 -24.47 0.23 7.78
N GLN A 411 -23.69 1.21 8.24
CA GLN A 411 -23.05 2.21 7.36
C GLN A 411 -21.59 1.90 7.07
N GLU A 412 -20.91 1.16 7.95
CA GLU A 412 -19.48 0.89 7.80
C GLU A 412 -19.21 -0.60 7.53
N ILE A 413 -19.81 -1.49 8.32
CA ILE A 413 -19.50 -2.93 8.21
C ILE A 413 -20.36 -3.63 7.17
N ALA A 414 -21.67 -3.38 7.12
CA ALA A 414 -22.54 -4.03 6.16
C ALA A 414 -22.14 -3.78 4.69
N PRO A 415 -21.78 -2.56 4.26
CA PRO A 415 -21.33 -2.32 2.87
C PRO A 415 -20.03 -3.07 2.54
N LEU A 416 -19.12 -3.18 3.51
CA LEU A 416 -17.86 -3.93 3.34
C LEU A 416 -18.11 -5.42 3.04
N LEU A 417 -19.19 -6.00 3.54
CA LEU A 417 -19.54 -7.39 3.25
C LEU A 417 -19.91 -7.62 1.77
N ASP A 418 -20.43 -6.59 1.09
CA ASP A 418 -20.70 -6.66 -0.35
C ASP A 418 -19.40 -6.67 -1.14
N GLU A 419 -18.35 -6.00 -0.66
CA GLU A 419 -17.01 -6.06 -1.27
C GLU A 419 -16.32 -7.40 -1.01
N TYR A 420 -16.45 -7.94 0.20
CA TYR A 420 -15.87 -9.24 0.58
C TYR A 420 -16.47 -10.38 -0.23
N TRP A 421 -17.79 -10.37 -0.43
CA TRP A 421 -18.51 -11.39 -1.19
C TRP A 421 -19.10 -10.83 -2.49
N LEU A 422 -18.30 -10.05 -3.23
CA LEU A 422 -18.71 -9.40 -4.49
C LEU A 422 -19.36 -10.37 -5.50
N ASP A 423 -18.77 -11.55 -5.67
CA ASP A 423 -19.28 -12.58 -6.59
C ASP A 423 -20.31 -13.53 -5.94
N GLN A 424 -20.64 -13.31 -4.66
CA GLN A 424 -21.60 -14.11 -3.89
C GLN A 424 -22.64 -13.20 -3.19
N PRO A 425 -23.45 -12.42 -3.93
CA PRO A 425 -24.34 -11.39 -3.36
C PRO A 425 -25.40 -11.97 -2.43
N THR A 426 -25.83 -13.22 -2.63
CA THR A 426 -26.74 -13.93 -1.73
C THR A 426 -26.09 -14.24 -0.38
N LYS A 427 -24.80 -14.61 -0.38
CA LYS A 427 -24.01 -14.81 0.83
C LYS A 427 -23.80 -13.48 1.56
N ALA A 428 -23.41 -12.42 0.85
CA ALA A 428 -23.29 -11.08 1.40
C ALA A 428 -24.59 -10.62 2.07
N ALA A 429 -25.74 -10.75 1.38
CA ALA A 429 -27.05 -10.40 1.92
C ALA A 429 -27.42 -11.23 3.16
N ALA A 430 -27.09 -12.52 3.20
CA ALA A 430 -27.34 -13.37 4.35
C ALA A 430 -26.54 -12.92 5.59
N HIS A 431 -25.25 -12.61 5.42
CA HIS A 431 -24.40 -12.11 6.52
C HIS A 431 -24.83 -10.72 6.98
N ARG A 432 -25.17 -9.79 6.07
CA ARG A 432 -25.74 -8.47 6.44
C ARG A 432 -27.01 -8.62 7.25
N LYS A 433 -27.96 -9.44 6.80
CA LYS A 433 -29.22 -9.69 7.53
C LYS A 433 -28.95 -10.28 8.92
N ARG A 434 -27.94 -11.13 9.07
CA ARG A 434 -27.54 -11.69 10.37
C ARG A 434 -26.90 -10.65 11.27
N LEU A 435 -26.05 -9.79 10.72
CA LEU A 435 -25.36 -8.73 11.44
C LEU A 435 -26.32 -7.68 12.01
N LEU A 436 -27.41 -7.39 11.29
CA LEU A 436 -28.38 -6.35 11.68
C LEU A 436 -29.55 -6.86 12.56
N ARG A 437 -29.68 -8.17 12.75
CA ARG A 437 -30.66 -8.77 13.68
C ARG A 437 -30.20 -8.66 15.11
#